data_AF-A0A0P1GDN2-F1
#
_entry.id   AF-A0A0P1GDN2-F1
#
_cell.length_a   1.000
_cell.length_b   1.000
_cell.length_c   1.000
_cell.angle_alpha   90.00
_cell.angle_beta   90.00
_cell.angle_gamma   90.00
#
_symmetry.space_group_name_H-M   'P 1'
#
loop_
_entity.id
_entity.type
_entity.pdbx_description
1 polymer ?
#
loop_
_entity_poly.entity_id
_entity_poly.type
_entity_poly.pdbx_seq_one_letter_code
_entity_poly.pdbx_strand_id
1 'polypeptide(L)'
;MSQDDDLQELRALFDEATPKADPARKAEAVAMAMKNFDRAQETASELRPTPESPEKGLFKGVRQMFAKLSTRGILTASTALAAVALVALVPVLRDQTPPSGRDVIEVGPVVVLEEPDEIMEPVMVEEAEPMVLVEPSLGFAPPASAPRAKMALDAAVAPEPDSEAFANADPNPIKVTAEEPVSTFSIDVDTASWSVIRNSLNWGQLPPKEAVRIEEMVNYFHYDYPAPEDGEAFSTSVGVSDSPWRAGTKLVHIGLQGAMPATRPPLNLVFLIDTSGSMSDPNKLPLLVQSFRLMLGQLGAEDQVSIVTYAGSAGRVLDPTPASERDVILSALERLEAGGSTAGQEGLEQAYATATEMAREEAVSRVILATDGDFNVGISDPEALEDFIAGQRDSGTYLSVLGFGRGNLDDAVMQALAQTGNGMAAYIDTLAEAQKVLVDQLTGALVPIANDVKIQVEWNPAQVAEYRLIGYETRALRREDFNNDRVDAGEIGAGHQVTAIYEITPVGSGARLTDPLRYGSESFGESEELGFLRLRYKTPGESESQLIERPIVAGDAPLPEADWATAIAGFGQVLQGSELIGEWGLAEAIALAQRARGEDAFGYRQEAITLMRLAESLQR
;
A
#
# COMPACT_ATOMS: atom_id res chain seq x y z
N MET A 1 -24.93 31.35 -44.69
CA MET A 1 -23.58 30.86 -44.35
C MET A 1 -23.77 29.43 -43.89
N SER A 2 -23.19 28.49 -44.63
CA SER A 2 -23.39 27.05 -44.43
C SER A 2 -22.37 26.55 -43.41
N GLN A 3 -22.76 25.65 -42.50
CA GLN A 3 -21.89 25.04 -41.48
C GLN A 3 -20.64 24.34 -42.05
N ASP A 4 -20.61 24.07 -43.37
CA ASP A 4 -19.45 23.49 -44.05
C ASP A 4 -18.27 24.47 -44.21
N ASP A 5 -18.50 25.78 -44.25
CA ASP A 5 -17.43 26.78 -44.40
C ASP A 5 -16.62 26.92 -43.09
N ASP A 6 -17.31 26.93 -41.94
CA ASP A 6 -16.68 27.11 -40.63
C ASP A 6 -15.76 25.93 -40.26
N LEU A 7 -16.12 24.71 -40.67
CA LEU A 7 -15.30 23.50 -40.44
C LEU A 7 -14.07 23.45 -41.35
N GLN A 8 -14.15 24.03 -42.55
CA GLN A 8 -13.00 24.14 -43.44
C GLN A 8 -12.02 25.20 -42.96
N GLU A 9 -12.52 26.30 -42.42
CA GLU A 9 -11.70 27.35 -41.80
C GLU A 9 -10.99 26.84 -40.54
N LEU A 10 -11.67 26.04 -39.71
CA LEU A 10 -11.07 25.37 -38.56
C LEU A 10 -9.99 24.35 -38.93
N ARG A 11 -10.18 23.58 -40.02
CA ARG A 11 -9.13 22.67 -40.52
C ARG A 11 -7.91 23.41 -41.06
N ALA A 12 -8.12 24.52 -41.76
CA ALA A 12 -7.03 25.34 -42.27
C ALA A 12 -6.17 25.93 -41.13
N LEU A 13 -6.81 26.33 -40.02
CA LEU A 13 -6.11 26.85 -38.84
C LEU A 13 -5.29 25.77 -38.10
N PHE A 14 -5.76 24.51 -38.07
CA PHE A 14 -5.01 23.40 -37.47
C PHE A 14 -3.76 23.01 -38.27
N ASP A 15 -3.83 23.07 -39.60
CA ASP A 15 -2.69 22.80 -40.47
C ASP A 15 -1.62 23.91 -40.40
N GLU A 16 -2.02 25.15 -40.03
CA GLU A 16 -1.12 26.30 -39.91
C GLU A 16 -0.39 26.36 -38.55
N ALA A 17 -0.98 25.80 -37.49
CA ALA A 17 -0.47 25.87 -36.11
C ALA A 17 0.50 24.73 -35.72
N THR A 18 0.62 23.66 -36.52
CA THR A 18 1.42 22.49 -36.15
C THR A 18 2.79 22.52 -36.85
N PRO A 19 3.92 22.72 -36.13
CA PRO A 19 5.23 22.70 -36.75
C PRO A 19 5.50 21.29 -37.32
N LYS A 20 5.73 21.21 -38.63
CA LYS A 20 6.07 19.96 -39.31
C LYS A 20 7.32 19.35 -38.67
N ALA A 21 7.24 18.07 -38.32
CA ALA A 21 8.34 17.33 -37.71
C ALA A 21 9.64 17.51 -38.51
N ASP A 22 10.65 18.08 -37.87
CA ASP A 22 11.96 18.30 -38.49
C ASP A 22 12.74 16.97 -38.48
N PRO A 23 12.92 16.33 -39.64
CA PRO A 23 13.60 15.05 -39.73
C PRO A 23 15.08 15.16 -39.34
N ALA A 24 15.69 16.34 -39.44
CA ALA A 24 17.07 16.56 -39.02
C ALA A 24 17.20 16.53 -37.49
N ARG A 25 16.29 17.21 -36.76
CA ARG A 25 16.25 17.14 -35.29
C ARG A 25 15.92 15.75 -34.77
N LYS A 26 15.04 15.00 -35.44
CA LYS A 26 14.77 13.61 -35.08
C LYS A 26 16.02 12.74 -35.25
N ALA A 27 16.76 12.90 -36.34
CA ALA A 27 18.01 12.17 -36.57
C ALA A 27 19.09 12.52 -35.54
N GLU A 28 19.20 13.80 -35.17
CA GLU A 28 20.15 14.27 -34.17
C GLU A 28 19.83 13.74 -32.76
N ALA A 29 18.55 13.72 -32.38
CA ALA A 29 18.08 13.15 -31.12
C ALA A 29 18.34 11.64 -31.04
N VAL A 30 18.09 10.90 -32.12
CA VAL A 30 18.37 9.45 -32.19
C VAL A 30 19.88 9.18 -32.13
N ALA A 31 20.70 9.99 -32.81
CA ALA A 31 22.16 9.87 -32.73
C ALA A 31 22.70 10.16 -31.32
N MET A 32 22.11 11.13 -30.61
CA MET A 32 22.48 11.44 -29.23
C MET A 32 22.05 10.33 -28.26
N ALA A 33 20.87 9.75 -28.46
CA ALA A 33 20.38 8.61 -27.69
C ALA A 33 21.26 7.37 -27.89
N MET A 34 21.65 7.04 -29.12
CA MET A 34 22.59 5.95 -29.40
C MET A 34 23.97 6.19 -28.77
N LYS A 35 24.49 7.42 -28.82
CA LYS A 35 25.77 7.76 -28.18
C LYS A 35 25.71 7.61 -26.66
N ASN A 36 24.59 7.96 -26.04
CA ASN A 36 24.39 7.79 -24.59
C ASN A 36 24.25 6.31 -24.23
N PHE A 37 23.56 5.52 -25.06
CA PHE A 37 23.44 4.07 -24.91
C PHE A 37 24.80 3.38 -25.02
N ASP A 38 25.62 3.71 -26.04
CA ASP A 38 26.96 3.17 -26.21
C ASP A 38 27.88 3.52 -25.02
N ARG A 39 27.77 4.75 -24.49
CA ARG A 39 28.50 5.18 -23.29
C ARG A 39 28.08 4.44 -22.03
N ALA A 40 26.82 4.00 -21.94
CA ALA A 40 26.32 3.21 -20.83
C ALA A 40 26.71 1.71 -20.93
N GLN A 41 26.97 1.22 -22.15
CA GLN A 41 27.41 -0.17 -22.39
C GLN A 41 28.92 -0.38 -22.30
N GLU A 42 29.75 0.67 -22.33
CA GLU A 42 31.18 0.54 -22.05
C GLU A 42 31.43 0.27 -20.56
N THR A 43 31.48 -1.02 -20.19
CA THR A 43 32.15 -1.48 -18.97
C THR A 43 33.59 -0.95 -18.96
N ALA A 44 33.92 -0.16 -17.93
CA ALA A 44 35.28 0.34 -17.73
C ALA A 44 36.26 -0.83 -17.58
N SER A 45 37.03 -1.12 -18.63
CA SER A 45 38.10 -2.11 -18.60
C SER A 45 39.36 -1.49 -17.97
N GLU A 46 39.82 -2.13 -16.91
CA GLU A 46 41.18 -2.13 -16.34
C GLU A 46 41.76 -0.85 -15.70
N LEU A 47 41.97 -1.00 -14.39
CA LEU A 47 42.90 -0.24 -13.56
C LEU A 47 44.30 -0.21 -14.18
N ARG A 48 44.82 0.99 -14.49
CA ARG A 48 46.27 1.20 -14.64
C ARG A 48 46.91 1.32 -13.26
N PRO A 49 48.02 0.61 -12.97
CA PRO A 49 48.79 0.83 -11.76
C PRO A 49 49.69 2.05 -11.95
N THR A 50 49.44 3.14 -11.21
CA THR A 50 50.42 4.20 -11.03
C THR A 50 51.31 3.87 -9.82
N PRO A 51 52.63 3.85 -9.97
CA PRO A 51 53.56 3.65 -8.87
C PRO A 51 53.87 5.00 -8.24
N GLU A 52 53.22 5.35 -7.14
CA GLU A 52 53.75 6.37 -6.22
C GLU A 52 53.02 6.29 -4.88
N SER A 53 53.69 5.71 -3.88
CA SER A 53 53.27 5.78 -2.48
C SER A 53 53.61 7.16 -1.91
N PRO A 54 52.71 7.83 -1.18
CA PRO A 54 53.11 8.89 -0.28
C PRO A 54 52.79 8.54 1.19
N GLU A 55 53.80 8.84 2.00
CA GLU A 55 53.86 8.65 3.44
C GLU A 55 52.77 9.44 4.21
N LYS A 56 52.50 8.91 5.40
CA LYS A 56 51.56 9.41 6.43
C LYS A 56 51.69 10.91 6.69
N GLY A 57 50.56 11.64 6.64
CA GLY A 57 50.49 13.04 7.09
C GLY A 57 49.06 13.59 7.17
N LEU A 58 48.41 13.45 8.32
CA LEU A 58 47.00 13.76 8.62
C LEU A 58 46.57 15.24 8.57
N PHE A 59 47.44 16.18 8.18
CA PHE A 59 47.18 17.62 8.42
C PHE A 59 47.37 18.55 7.22
N LYS A 60 47.60 18.04 6.00
CA LYS A 60 47.82 18.91 4.82
C LYS A 60 46.54 19.28 4.05
N GLY A 61 45.55 18.37 3.97
CA GLY A 61 44.30 18.59 3.23
C GLY A 61 43.39 19.67 3.82
N VAL A 62 43.26 19.70 5.16
CA VAL A 62 42.44 20.68 5.88
C VAL A 62 42.97 22.11 5.68
N ARG A 63 44.29 22.27 5.61
CA ARG A 63 44.92 23.60 5.44
C ARG A 63 44.76 24.17 4.02
N GLN A 64 44.65 23.31 3.01
CA GLN A 64 44.35 23.74 1.63
C GLN A 64 42.85 24.06 1.44
N MET A 65 41.97 23.43 2.21
CA MET A 65 40.54 23.71 2.19
C MET A 65 40.23 25.10 2.78
N PHE A 66 40.86 25.46 3.91
CA PHE A 66 40.71 26.79 4.52
C PHE A 66 41.34 27.94 3.73
N ALA A 67 42.29 27.66 2.83
CA ALA A 67 42.94 28.70 2.02
C ALA A 67 42.11 29.12 0.78
N LYS A 68 41.02 28.41 0.44
CA LYS A 68 40.16 28.71 -0.72
C LYS A 68 38.81 29.35 -0.37
N LEU A 69 38.51 29.54 0.91
CA LEU A 69 37.35 30.32 1.35
C LEU A 69 37.79 31.75 1.69
N SER A 70 37.83 32.61 0.66
CA SER A 70 37.89 34.05 0.86
C SER A 70 36.76 34.76 0.13
N THR A 71 36.07 35.59 0.91
CA THR A 71 35.37 36.82 0.52
C THR A 71 34.10 36.70 -0.34
N ARG A 72 32.94 36.58 0.32
CA ARG A 72 32.08 37.72 0.74
C ARG A 72 30.72 37.20 1.20
N GLY A 73 30.33 37.48 2.46
CA GLY A 73 28.91 37.49 2.83
C GLY A 73 28.46 36.84 4.14
N ILE A 74 29.24 36.84 5.23
CA ILE A 74 28.69 36.60 6.59
C ILE A 74 29.35 37.54 7.60
N LEU A 75 28.54 38.39 8.26
CA LEU A 75 28.71 38.80 9.65
C LEU A 75 27.54 39.72 10.08
N THR A 76 26.54 39.13 10.74
CA THR A 76 25.79 39.74 11.85
C THR A 76 25.21 38.62 12.72
N ALA A 77 25.94 38.23 13.78
CA ALA A 77 25.38 37.65 15.00
C ALA A 77 26.52 37.36 16.01
N SER A 78 26.84 38.32 16.88
CA SER A 78 27.52 38.01 18.14
C SER A 78 27.45 39.19 19.12
N THR A 79 26.31 39.34 19.81
CA THR A 79 26.25 40.04 21.12
C THR A 79 25.02 39.56 21.87
N ALA A 80 25.17 38.58 22.76
CA ALA A 80 24.41 38.45 24.02
C ALA A 80 24.79 37.15 24.76
N LEU A 81 26.01 37.10 25.30
CA LEU A 81 26.40 36.08 26.28
C LEU A 81 27.41 36.71 27.24
N ALA A 82 26.97 37.72 28.00
CA ALA A 82 27.67 38.23 29.19
C ALA A 82 26.86 39.36 29.87
N ALA A 83 25.77 39.01 30.55
CA ALA A 83 25.07 39.76 31.61
C ALA A 83 23.68 39.08 31.73
N VAL A 84 23.27 38.39 32.78
CA VAL A 84 23.46 38.64 34.20
C VAL A 84 23.37 37.29 34.91
N ALA A 85 24.53 36.73 35.26
CA ALA A 85 24.66 35.81 36.38
C ALA A 85 24.71 36.66 37.66
N LEU A 86 23.55 37.09 38.15
CA LEU A 86 23.42 37.71 39.47
C LEU A 86 21.94 37.75 39.85
N VAL A 87 21.44 36.69 40.45
CA VAL A 87 20.66 36.67 41.71
C VAL A 87 20.31 35.20 41.97
N ALA A 88 21.24 34.51 42.63
CA ALA A 88 20.95 33.33 43.42
C ALA A 88 21.60 33.56 44.79
N LEU A 89 20.82 34.03 45.77
CA LEU A 89 21.03 33.72 47.21
C LEU A 89 19.87 34.26 48.08
N VAL A 90 19.16 33.31 48.70
CA VAL A 90 18.52 33.34 50.03
C VAL A 90 17.05 33.85 50.19
N PRO A 91 16.26 33.20 51.08
CA PRO A 91 14.80 33.03 50.98
C PRO A 91 14.00 33.78 52.07
N VAL A 92 12.68 33.51 52.20
CA VAL A 92 11.86 33.36 53.45
C VAL A 92 10.40 33.87 53.31
N LEU A 93 9.43 32.95 53.59
CA LEU A 93 8.06 33.04 54.20
C LEU A 93 7.04 34.11 53.70
N ARG A 94 5.71 33.88 53.58
CA ARG A 94 4.75 33.13 54.43
C ARG A 94 3.34 33.07 53.78
N ASP A 95 2.61 31.98 54.04
CA ASP A 95 1.14 31.74 54.11
C ASP A 95 0.11 32.66 53.40
N GLN A 96 -0.81 32.01 52.65
CA GLN A 96 -2.23 31.91 53.01
C GLN A 96 -3.03 30.95 52.10
N THR A 97 -3.79 30.04 52.72
CA THR A 97 -4.97 29.30 52.20
C THR A 97 -6.18 29.68 53.09
N PRO A 98 -7.43 29.26 52.80
CA PRO A 98 -8.28 29.45 51.61
C PRO A 98 -9.63 30.14 52.04
N PRO A 99 -10.75 30.03 51.27
CA PRO A 99 -11.66 28.93 51.60
C PRO A 99 -12.38 28.26 50.42
N SER A 100 -12.83 27.05 50.75
CA SER A 100 -13.75 26.14 50.09
C SER A 100 -15.15 26.71 49.82
N GLY A 101 -15.72 26.34 48.67
CA GLY A 101 -17.17 26.34 48.40
C GLY A 101 -17.50 25.13 47.53
N ARG A 102 -18.21 24.17 48.12
CA ARG A 102 -18.84 23.04 47.43
C ARG A 102 -20.11 23.53 46.77
N ASP A 103 -20.36 23.12 45.53
CA ASP A 103 -21.72 22.86 45.07
C ASP A 103 -21.75 21.48 44.41
N VAL A 104 -22.46 20.58 45.09
CA VAL A 104 -22.81 19.25 44.64
C VAL A 104 -24.12 19.41 43.87
N ILE A 105 -24.11 19.14 42.56
CA ILE A 105 -25.35 18.95 41.81
C ILE A 105 -25.71 17.47 41.91
N GLU A 106 -26.72 17.21 42.73
CA GLU A 106 -27.40 15.93 42.87
C GLU A 106 -28.32 15.75 41.66
N VAL A 107 -27.91 14.95 40.67
CA VAL A 107 -28.81 14.48 39.60
C VAL A 107 -29.44 13.18 40.08
N GLY A 108 -30.75 13.23 40.31
CA GLY A 108 -31.55 12.09 40.73
C GLY A 108 -31.56 10.94 39.72
N PRO A 109 -32.00 9.74 40.14
CA PRO A 109 -31.89 8.53 39.34
C PRO A 109 -32.74 8.62 38.07
N VAL A 110 -32.10 8.41 36.92
CA VAL A 110 -32.76 8.22 35.64
C VAL A 110 -33.39 6.83 35.64
N VAL A 111 -34.68 6.82 35.34
CA VAL A 111 -35.58 5.68 35.26
C VAL A 111 -35.11 4.72 34.16
N VAL A 112 -34.88 3.47 34.55
CA VAL A 112 -34.74 2.32 33.65
C VAL A 112 -36.08 2.13 32.95
N LEU A 113 -36.11 2.27 31.62
CA LEU A 113 -37.24 1.83 30.80
C LEU A 113 -36.99 0.36 30.46
N GLU A 114 -37.76 -0.52 31.08
CA GLU A 114 -37.92 -1.91 30.68
C GLU A 114 -38.65 -1.96 29.32
N GLU A 115 -38.09 -2.73 28.39
CA GLU A 115 -38.75 -3.11 27.14
C GLU A 115 -39.94 -4.05 27.42
N PRO A 116 -41.10 -3.87 26.78
CA PRO A 116 -42.16 -4.87 26.85
C PRO A 116 -41.90 -6.01 25.87
N ASP A 117 -41.84 -7.23 26.42
CA ASP A 117 -42.06 -8.49 25.70
C ASP A 117 -43.47 -8.48 25.07
N GLU A 118 -43.57 -8.41 23.74
CA GLU A 118 -44.77 -8.84 23.02
C GLU A 118 -44.42 -9.89 21.97
N ILE A 119 -44.91 -11.09 22.26
CA ILE A 119 -44.94 -12.28 21.41
C ILE A 119 -46.02 -12.04 20.35
N MET A 120 -45.63 -11.93 19.07
CA MET A 120 -46.57 -12.03 17.94
C MET A 120 -46.36 -13.34 17.19
N GLU A 121 -47.43 -14.14 17.16
CA GLU A 121 -47.56 -15.38 16.41
C GLU A 121 -47.49 -15.17 14.89
N PRO A 122 -47.05 -16.19 14.11
CA PRO A 122 -46.96 -16.09 12.66
C PRO A 122 -48.34 -16.13 11.99
N VAL A 123 -48.61 -15.11 11.17
CA VAL A 123 -49.77 -15.05 10.27
C VAL A 123 -49.59 -16.02 9.11
N MET A 124 -50.59 -16.90 8.93
CA MET A 124 -50.69 -17.83 7.81
C MET A 124 -50.84 -17.09 6.48
N VAL A 125 -50.05 -17.50 5.48
CA VAL A 125 -50.22 -17.07 4.08
C VAL A 125 -51.12 -18.08 3.38
N GLU A 126 -52.22 -17.58 2.84
CA GLU A 126 -53.25 -18.32 2.10
C GLU A 126 -52.77 -18.63 0.67
N GLU A 127 -52.89 -19.90 0.25
CA GLU A 127 -52.61 -20.37 -1.11
C GLU A 127 -53.61 -19.81 -2.13
N ALA A 128 -53.12 -19.35 -3.28
CA ALA A 128 -53.94 -19.05 -4.45
C ALA A 128 -53.61 -20.03 -5.60
N GLU A 129 -54.63 -20.79 -6.01
CA GLU A 129 -54.63 -21.77 -7.11
C GLU A 129 -54.57 -21.15 -8.52
N PRO A 130 -54.18 -21.92 -9.56
CA PRO A 130 -53.79 -21.41 -10.87
C PRO A 130 -54.98 -21.17 -11.82
N MET A 131 -54.89 -20.13 -12.65
CA MET A 131 -55.90 -19.81 -13.66
C MET A 131 -55.56 -20.40 -15.04
N VAL A 132 -56.60 -20.95 -15.66
CA VAL A 132 -56.64 -21.77 -16.88
C VAL A 132 -56.62 -20.92 -18.16
N LEU A 133 -55.93 -21.43 -19.18
CA LEU A 133 -55.94 -20.99 -20.59
C LEU A 133 -57.33 -20.97 -21.22
N VAL A 134 -57.68 -19.88 -21.92
CA VAL A 134 -58.66 -19.90 -23.02
C VAL A 134 -58.23 -18.91 -24.11
N GLU A 135 -57.89 -19.42 -25.29
CA GLU A 135 -57.83 -18.63 -26.54
C GLU A 135 -59.23 -18.35 -27.08
N PRO A 136 -59.38 -17.30 -27.92
CA PRO A 136 -60.01 -17.58 -29.20
C PRO A 136 -59.30 -16.96 -30.41
N SER A 137 -59.25 -17.78 -31.46
CA SER A 137 -58.83 -17.50 -32.83
C SER A 137 -59.88 -16.77 -33.67
N LEU A 138 -59.41 -16.08 -34.73
CA LEU A 138 -60.00 -15.70 -36.03
C LEU A 138 -59.76 -14.19 -36.27
N GLY A 139 -59.12 -13.70 -37.33
CA GLY A 139 -58.60 -14.24 -38.57
C GLY A 139 -58.63 -13.11 -39.62
N PHE A 140 -57.50 -12.72 -40.20
CA PHE A 140 -57.47 -11.95 -41.45
C PHE A 140 -56.13 -12.13 -42.18
N ALA A 141 -56.20 -12.37 -43.49
CA ALA A 141 -55.08 -12.53 -44.42
C ALA A 141 -54.87 -11.23 -45.25
N PRO A 142 -53.73 -11.05 -45.95
CA PRO A 142 -52.94 -9.80 -45.88
C PRO A 142 -53.07 -8.88 -47.10
N PRO A 143 -52.38 -7.71 -47.08
CA PRO A 143 -51.66 -7.28 -48.28
C PRO A 143 -50.19 -6.88 -48.04
N ALA A 144 -49.38 -7.32 -49.01
CA ALA A 144 -48.16 -6.76 -49.61
C ALA A 144 -47.27 -5.75 -48.83
N SER A 145 -46.06 -6.23 -48.54
CA SER A 145 -44.73 -5.58 -48.66
C SER A 145 -44.63 -4.04 -48.74
N ALA A 146 -44.00 -3.45 -47.71
CA ALA A 146 -43.24 -2.20 -47.75
C ALA A 146 -41.94 -2.38 -46.91
N PRO A 147 -40.86 -1.63 -47.19
CA PRO A 147 -39.49 -2.09 -46.94
C PRO A 147 -39.09 -2.03 -45.47
N ARG A 148 -38.29 -3.01 -45.04
CA ARG A 148 -37.59 -3.03 -43.74
C ARG A 148 -36.77 -1.75 -43.58
N ALA A 149 -37.22 -0.85 -42.72
CA ALA A 149 -36.31 0.06 -42.04
C ALA A 149 -35.41 -0.81 -41.14
N LYS A 150 -34.10 -0.76 -41.39
CA LYS A 150 -33.11 -1.31 -40.46
C LYS A 150 -33.27 -0.51 -39.16
N MET A 151 -33.89 -1.12 -38.14
CA MET A 151 -33.57 -0.75 -36.76
C MET A 151 -32.08 -1.01 -36.63
N ALA A 152 -31.31 0.06 -36.45
CA ALA A 152 -29.97 -0.04 -35.92
C ALA A 152 -30.11 -0.77 -34.59
N LEU A 153 -29.63 -2.02 -34.58
CA LEU A 153 -29.36 -2.73 -33.33
C LEU A 153 -28.46 -1.80 -32.52
N ASP A 154 -28.84 -1.56 -31.27
CA ASP A 154 -28.02 -0.85 -30.29
C ASP A 154 -26.55 -1.24 -30.48
N ALA A 155 -25.72 -0.22 -30.64
CA ALA A 155 -24.29 -0.39 -30.61
C ALA A 155 -23.97 -1.10 -29.30
N ALA A 156 -23.59 -2.38 -29.39
CA ALA A 156 -22.94 -3.06 -28.30
C ALA A 156 -21.78 -2.15 -27.88
N VAL A 157 -21.89 -1.58 -26.67
CA VAL A 157 -20.76 -0.93 -26.02
C VAL A 157 -19.68 -1.99 -26.01
N ALA A 158 -18.66 -1.82 -26.85
CA ALA A 158 -17.48 -2.65 -26.77
C ALA A 158 -16.96 -2.51 -25.33
N PRO A 159 -16.64 -3.60 -24.62
CA PRO A 159 -15.96 -3.46 -23.34
C PRO A 159 -14.74 -2.56 -23.59
N GLU A 160 -14.60 -1.51 -22.78
CA GLU A 160 -13.40 -0.69 -22.84
C GLU A 160 -12.19 -1.63 -22.69
N PRO A 161 -11.13 -1.43 -23.49
CA PRO A 161 -9.94 -2.25 -23.36
C PRO A 161 -9.39 -2.09 -21.94
N ASP A 162 -9.24 -3.21 -21.23
CA ASP A 162 -8.60 -3.26 -19.92
C ASP A 162 -7.19 -2.65 -20.02
N SER A 163 -6.98 -1.54 -19.32
CA SER A 163 -5.74 -0.78 -19.31
C SER A 163 -4.96 -0.93 -17.99
N GLU A 164 -5.44 -1.78 -17.08
CA GLU A 164 -4.81 -1.99 -15.77
C GLU A 164 -3.39 -2.56 -15.95
N ALA A 165 -2.41 -1.84 -15.39
CA ALA A 165 -1.01 -2.25 -15.35
C ALA A 165 -0.68 -2.71 -13.92
N PHE A 166 -0.15 -3.92 -13.79
CA PHE A 166 0.21 -4.50 -12.49
C PHE A 166 1.74 -4.55 -12.35
N ALA A 167 2.26 -4.01 -11.25
CA ALA A 167 3.66 -4.17 -10.88
C ALA A 167 3.89 -5.62 -10.42
N ASN A 168 4.40 -6.48 -11.30
CA ASN A 168 4.78 -7.86 -10.93
C ASN A 168 6.17 -8.22 -11.40
N ALA A 169 6.73 -9.18 -10.69
CA ALA A 169 7.93 -9.89 -11.07
C ALA A 169 7.63 -11.39 -11.20
N ASP A 170 8.53 -12.11 -11.87
CA ASP A 170 8.46 -13.56 -11.96
C ASP A 170 8.49 -14.17 -10.54
N PRO A 171 7.71 -15.25 -10.29
CA PRO A 171 7.68 -15.92 -8.99
C PRO A 171 9.08 -16.25 -8.46
N ASN A 172 9.27 -16.08 -7.15
CA ASN A 172 10.55 -16.31 -6.52
C ASN A 172 11.06 -17.75 -6.79
N PRO A 173 12.26 -17.92 -7.38
CA PRO A 173 12.78 -19.24 -7.71
C PRO A 173 13.21 -19.99 -6.45
N ILE A 174 13.32 -21.32 -6.58
CA ILE A 174 13.98 -22.13 -5.56
C ILE A 174 15.47 -21.81 -5.56
N LYS A 175 16.00 -21.50 -4.38
CA LYS A 175 17.40 -21.20 -4.15
C LYS A 175 18.08 -22.35 -3.43
N VAL A 176 19.30 -22.67 -3.86
CA VAL A 176 20.17 -23.65 -3.19
C VAL A 176 20.93 -22.92 -2.08
N THR A 177 20.74 -23.33 -0.83
CA THR A 177 21.28 -22.63 0.34
C THR A 177 22.80 -22.56 0.35
N ALA A 178 23.48 -23.61 -0.14
CA ALA A 178 24.93 -23.63 -0.21
C ALA A 178 25.52 -22.60 -1.20
N GLU A 179 24.71 -22.12 -2.15
CA GLU A 179 25.10 -21.14 -3.17
C GLU A 179 24.65 -19.73 -2.79
N GLU A 180 23.37 -19.56 -2.44
CA GLU A 180 22.77 -18.29 -2.01
C GLU A 180 22.05 -18.46 -0.66
N PRO A 181 22.75 -18.44 0.49
CA PRO A 181 22.11 -18.68 1.78
C PRO A 181 21.24 -17.51 2.28
N VAL A 182 21.31 -16.34 1.65
CA VAL A 182 20.71 -15.11 2.16
C VAL A 182 19.59 -14.61 1.26
N SER A 183 18.45 -14.29 1.88
CA SER A 183 17.32 -13.60 1.28
C SER A 183 17.11 -12.27 2.00
N THR A 184 17.01 -11.17 1.24
CA THR A 184 16.72 -9.83 1.77
C THR A 184 15.51 -9.26 1.03
N PHE A 185 14.59 -8.63 1.76
CA PHE A 185 13.43 -7.97 1.17
C PHE A 185 12.96 -6.79 2.04
N SER A 186 12.25 -5.85 1.42
CA SER A 186 11.56 -4.76 2.12
C SER A 186 10.26 -5.26 2.72
N ILE A 187 9.81 -4.59 3.78
CA ILE A 187 8.58 -4.96 4.47
C ILE A 187 7.33 -4.24 3.94
N ASP A 188 7.53 -3.36 2.97
CA ASP A 188 6.49 -2.59 2.34
C ASP A 188 5.50 -3.51 1.61
N VAL A 189 4.35 -3.76 2.24
CA VAL A 189 3.29 -4.63 1.71
C VAL A 189 1.98 -3.85 1.64
N ASP A 190 1.54 -3.60 0.41
CA ASP A 190 0.21 -3.08 0.14
C ASP A 190 -0.84 -4.19 0.21
N THR A 191 -2.12 -3.84 0.04
CA THR A 191 -3.22 -4.82 0.05
C THR A 191 -4.14 -4.71 -1.16
N ALA A 192 -3.76 -3.91 -2.16
CA ALA A 192 -4.56 -3.62 -3.33
C ALA A 192 -4.89 -4.87 -4.15
N SER A 193 -3.95 -5.82 -4.26
CA SER A 193 -4.12 -7.09 -4.99
C SER A 193 -5.34 -7.87 -4.51
N TRP A 194 -5.64 -7.88 -3.20
CA TRP A 194 -6.79 -8.61 -2.68
C TRP A 194 -8.12 -8.05 -3.20
N SER A 195 -8.28 -6.73 -3.23
CA SER A 195 -9.49 -6.11 -3.76
C SER A 195 -9.63 -6.36 -5.27
N VAL A 196 -8.52 -6.40 -6.01
CA VAL A 196 -8.53 -6.81 -7.42
C VAL A 196 -8.96 -8.28 -7.57
N ILE A 197 -8.45 -9.20 -6.75
CA ILE A 197 -8.87 -10.60 -6.78
C ILE A 197 -10.37 -10.73 -6.45
N ARG A 198 -10.82 -10.08 -5.37
CA ARG A 198 -12.22 -10.09 -4.93
C ARG A 198 -13.15 -9.59 -6.03
N ASN A 199 -12.84 -8.44 -6.62
CA ASN A 199 -13.68 -7.85 -7.63
C ASN A 199 -13.73 -8.72 -8.90
N SER A 200 -12.60 -9.25 -9.39
CA SER A 200 -12.60 -10.16 -10.55
C SER A 200 -13.49 -11.37 -10.33
N LEU A 201 -13.37 -12.01 -9.16
CA LEU A 201 -14.18 -13.16 -8.79
C LEU A 201 -15.67 -12.80 -8.70
N ASN A 202 -16.01 -11.68 -8.05
CA ASN A 202 -17.40 -11.20 -7.93
C ASN A 202 -18.03 -10.86 -9.30
N TRP A 203 -17.22 -10.49 -10.29
CA TRP A 203 -17.64 -10.30 -11.68
C TRP A 203 -17.74 -11.60 -12.49
N GLY A 204 -17.51 -12.74 -11.85
CA GLY A 204 -17.62 -14.06 -12.47
C GLY A 204 -16.44 -14.39 -13.38
N GLN A 205 -15.25 -13.84 -13.10
CA GLN A 205 -14.03 -14.10 -13.87
C GLN A 205 -12.87 -14.44 -12.93
N LEU A 206 -11.93 -15.27 -13.39
CA LEU A 206 -10.67 -15.46 -12.67
C LEU A 206 -9.82 -14.19 -12.81
N PRO A 207 -9.12 -13.76 -11.76
CA PRO A 207 -8.20 -12.63 -11.88
C PRO A 207 -7.07 -12.96 -12.86
N PRO A 208 -6.52 -11.96 -13.56
CA PRO A 208 -5.28 -12.16 -14.30
C PRO A 208 -4.19 -12.60 -13.32
N LYS A 209 -3.25 -13.44 -13.77
CA LYS A 209 -2.21 -14.01 -12.89
C LYS A 209 -1.31 -12.92 -12.33
N GLU A 210 -1.11 -11.89 -13.12
CA GLU A 210 -0.38 -10.67 -12.80
C GLU A 210 -1.10 -9.88 -11.69
N ALA A 211 -2.41 -9.94 -11.53
CA ALA A 211 -3.05 -9.26 -10.39
C ALA A 211 -2.80 -9.94 -9.04
N VAL A 212 -2.20 -11.14 -9.02
CA VAL A 212 -2.09 -11.98 -7.81
C VAL A 212 -0.73 -11.79 -7.14
N ARG A 213 -0.70 -11.03 -6.04
CA ARG A 213 0.48 -10.83 -5.20
C ARG A 213 0.26 -11.51 -3.86
N ILE A 214 0.95 -12.64 -3.64
CA ILE A 214 0.64 -13.55 -2.53
C ILE A 214 0.89 -12.88 -1.17
N GLU A 215 1.95 -12.08 -1.07
CA GLU A 215 2.27 -11.30 0.12
C GLU A 215 1.15 -10.32 0.50
N GLU A 216 0.55 -9.64 -0.48
CA GLU A 216 -0.56 -8.71 -0.23
C GLU A 216 -1.82 -9.46 0.19
N MET A 217 -2.09 -10.63 -0.41
CA MET A 217 -3.20 -11.48 -0.01
C MET A 217 -3.05 -11.97 1.44
N VAL A 218 -1.85 -12.43 1.81
CA VAL A 218 -1.58 -12.92 3.17
C VAL A 218 -1.67 -11.78 4.17
N ASN A 219 -1.10 -10.60 3.86
CA ASN A 219 -1.08 -9.44 4.75
C ASN A 219 -2.38 -8.63 4.77
N TYR A 220 -3.35 -8.94 3.91
CA TYR A 220 -4.71 -8.40 4.00
C TYR A 220 -5.39 -8.76 5.33
N PHE A 221 -5.10 -9.92 5.92
CA PHE A 221 -5.79 -10.39 7.13
C PHE A 221 -5.05 -10.02 8.42
N HIS A 222 -5.80 -9.76 9.49
CA HIS A 222 -5.24 -9.59 10.83
C HIS A 222 -4.76 -10.93 11.39
N TYR A 223 -3.65 -10.90 12.15
CA TYR A 223 -3.06 -12.01 12.88
C TYR A 223 -2.74 -11.58 14.31
N ASP A 224 -3.00 -12.46 15.27
CA ASP A 224 -2.77 -12.18 16.69
C ASP A 224 -1.30 -12.36 17.12
N TYR A 225 -0.39 -11.60 16.50
CA TYR A 225 1.01 -11.58 16.91
C TYR A 225 1.18 -10.85 18.25
N PRO A 226 2.11 -11.29 19.12
CA PRO A 226 2.36 -10.64 20.40
C PRO A 226 2.82 -9.19 20.18
N ALA A 227 2.33 -8.26 20.99
CA ALA A 227 2.82 -6.88 20.98
C ALA A 227 4.31 -6.83 21.39
N PRO A 228 5.09 -5.84 20.92
CA PRO A 228 6.45 -5.58 21.40
C PRO A 228 6.50 -5.32 22.90
N GLU A 229 7.65 -5.57 23.52
CA GLU A 229 7.90 -5.15 24.90
C GLU A 229 7.96 -3.61 25.00
N ASP A 230 7.75 -3.08 26.21
CA ASP A 230 7.75 -1.62 26.43
C ASP A 230 9.08 -0.99 25.98
N GLY A 231 9.00 -0.08 25.01
CA GLY A 231 10.15 0.63 24.45
C GLY A 231 10.78 -0.01 23.21
N GLU A 232 10.32 -1.19 22.81
CA GLU A 232 10.71 -1.81 21.54
C GLU A 232 9.77 -1.39 20.40
N ALA A 233 10.32 -1.15 19.21
CA ALA A 233 9.51 -0.80 18.03
C ALA A 233 8.77 -2.02 17.47
N PHE A 234 9.34 -3.22 17.60
CA PHE A 234 8.87 -4.43 16.96
C PHE A 234 9.01 -5.68 17.82
N SER A 235 8.05 -6.60 17.69
CA SER A 235 8.18 -7.98 18.13
C SER A 235 8.32 -8.87 16.89
N THR A 236 9.13 -9.93 17.00
CA THR A 236 9.29 -10.93 15.93
C THR A 236 8.81 -12.29 16.40
N SER A 237 7.94 -12.92 15.61
CA SER A 237 7.40 -14.26 15.80
C SER A 237 7.86 -15.17 14.68
N VAL A 238 8.36 -16.37 15.01
CA VAL A 238 8.75 -17.38 14.03
C VAL A 238 8.13 -18.71 14.42
N GLY A 239 7.56 -19.40 13.45
CA GLY A 239 7.01 -20.75 13.64
C GLY A 239 7.27 -21.64 12.44
N VAL A 240 7.50 -22.91 12.70
CA VAL A 240 7.83 -23.91 11.68
C VAL A 240 6.74 -24.97 11.64
N SER A 241 6.25 -25.28 10.43
CA SER A 241 5.22 -26.28 10.19
C SER A 241 5.57 -27.13 8.97
N ASP A 242 4.91 -28.28 8.79
CA ASP A 242 5.08 -29.06 7.57
C ASP A 242 4.27 -28.44 6.42
N SER A 243 4.84 -28.44 5.21
CA SER A 243 4.14 -27.91 4.03
C SER A 243 2.97 -28.82 3.62
N PRO A 244 1.78 -28.27 3.36
CA PRO A 244 0.62 -29.06 2.96
C PRO A 244 0.65 -29.47 1.48
N TRP A 245 1.45 -28.81 0.63
CA TRP A 245 1.53 -29.10 -0.81
C TRP A 245 2.75 -29.95 -1.21
N ARG A 246 3.83 -29.94 -0.43
CA ARG A 246 5.03 -30.73 -0.72
C ARG A 246 5.52 -31.50 0.50
N ALA A 247 5.22 -32.80 0.52
CA ALA A 247 5.69 -33.70 1.56
C ALA A 247 7.23 -33.69 1.67
N GLY A 248 7.75 -33.59 2.89
CA GLY A 248 9.19 -33.50 3.14
C GLY A 248 9.77 -32.07 3.03
N THR A 249 8.94 -31.06 2.77
CA THR A 249 9.30 -29.64 2.92
C THR A 249 8.60 -29.04 4.14
N LYS A 250 9.10 -27.89 4.61
CA LYS A 250 8.55 -27.16 5.76
C LYS A 250 8.20 -25.74 5.36
N LEU A 251 7.22 -25.15 6.05
CA LEU A 251 6.93 -23.73 5.99
C LEU A 251 7.49 -23.04 7.24
N VAL A 252 8.26 -21.98 7.03
CA VAL A 252 8.71 -21.07 8.08
C VAL A 252 7.89 -19.79 7.97
N HIS A 253 7.05 -19.54 8.96
CA HIS A 253 6.25 -18.32 9.07
C HIS A 253 7.01 -17.32 9.93
N ILE A 254 7.15 -16.10 9.44
CA ILE A 254 7.72 -14.96 10.15
C ILE A 254 6.62 -13.92 10.29
N GLY A 255 6.22 -13.63 11.53
CA GLY A 255 5.31 -12.55 11.88
C GLY A 255 6.07 -11.40 12.52
N LEU A 256 5.77 -10.17 12.11
CA LEU A 256 6.26 -8.95 12.73
C LEU A 256 5.05 -8.16 13.27
N GLN A 257 5.15 -7.66 14.49
CA GLN A 257 4.15 -6.75 15.06
C GLN A 257 4.83 -5.43 15.42
N GLY A 258 4.35 -4.34 14.83
CA GLY A 258 4.75 -2.98 15.20
C GLY A 258 4.10 -2.51 16.50
N ALA A 259 4.82 -1.69 17.26
CA ALA A 259 4.30 -1.08 18.48
C ALA A 259 3.10 -0.18 18.20
N MET A 260 2.12 -0.20 19.10
CA MET A 260 0.97 0.71 19.07
C MET A 260 1.12 1.71 20.24
N PRO A 261 1.35 3.00 19.99
CA PRO A 261 1.48 3.98 21.06
C PRO A 261 0.13 4.18 21.76
N ALA A 262 0.15 4.38 23.08
CA ALA A 262 -1.06 4.60 23.87
C ALA A 262 -1.82 5.87 23.47
N THR A 263 -1.11 6.87 22.96
CA THR A 263 -1.66 8.10 22.41
C THR A 263 -0.99 8.40 21.08
N ARG A 264 -1.78 8.67 20.04
CA ARG A 264 -1.26 9.13 18.75
C ARG A 264 -1.09 10.66 18.72
N PRO A 265 -0.10 11.19 17.97
CA PRO A 265 -0.04 12.60 17.67
C PRO A 265 -1.30 13.08 16.92
N PRO A 266 -1.60 14.39 17.00
CA PRO A 266 -2.64 14.99 16.17
C PRO A 266 -2.32 14.88 14.67
N LEU A 267 -3.35 14.79 13.85
CA LEU A 267 -3.24 14.63 12.39
C LEU A 267 -3.62 15.91 11.67
N ASN A 268 -2.90 16.19 10.58
CA ASN A 268 -3.24 17.19 9.58
C ASN A 268 -3.47 16.46 8.25
N LEU A 269 -4.72 16.32 7.86
CA LEU A 269 -5.12 15.53 6.68
C LEU A 269 -5.56 16.45 5.55
N VAL A 270 -4.89 16.35 4.41
CA VAL A 270 -5.35 16.98 3.17
C VAL A 270 -5.93 15.91 2.27
N PHE A 271 -7.24 15.95 2.08
CA PHE A 271 -7.93 15.08 1.13
C PHE A 271 -7.77 15.67 -0.27
N LEU A 272 -6.94 15.03 -1.08
CA LEU A 272 -6.79 15.34 -2.50
C LEU A 272 -7.73 14.44 -3.30
N ILE A 273 -8.87 14.99 -3.73
CA ILE A 273 -9.97 14.22 -4.30
C ILE A 273 -10.07 14.46 -5.80
N ASP A 274 -10.07 13.37 -6.56
CA ASP A 274 -10.44 13.34 -7.96
C ASP A 274 -11.94 13.62 -8.11
N THR A 275 -12.29 14.67 -8.85
CA THR A 275 -13.68 14.95 -9.23
C THR A 275 -13.87 14.92 -10.74
N SER A 276 -13.07 14.13 -11.47
CA SER A 276 -13.24 13.94 -12.91
C SER A 276 -14.57 13.29 -13.27
N GLY A 277 -15.01 13.39 -14.53
CA GLY A 277 -16.28 12.81 -14.97
C GLY A 277 -16.40 11.30 -14.75
N SER A 278 -15.28 10.57 -14.79
CA SER A 278 -15.24 9.12 -14.57
C SER A 278 -15.54 8.73 -13.12
N MET A 279 -15.39 9.64 -12.16
CA MET A 279 -15.71 9.44 -10.74
C MET A 279 -17.21 9.40 -10.44
N SER A 280 -18.08 9.57 -11.44
CA SER A 280 -19.54 9.65 -11.27
C SER A 280 -20.22 8.31 -10.93
N ASP A 281 -19.55 7.18 -11.13
CA ASP A 281 -20.13 5.86 -10.86
C ASP A 281 -20.40 5.62 -9.36
N PRO A 282 -21.42 4.82 -8.99
CA PRO A 282 -21.80 4.59 -7.59
C PRO A 282 -20.68 4.04 -6.69
N ASN A 283 -19.72 3.29 -7.27
CA ASN A 283 -18.57 2.72 -6.57
C ASN A 283 -17.33 3.64 -6.59
N LYS A 284 -17.47 4.91 -7.00
CA LYS A 284 -16.40 5.92 -7.05
C LYS A 284 -16.64 7.07 -6.09
N LEU A 285 -16.88 8.32 -6.56
CA LEU A 285 -17.08 9.48 -5.67
C LEU A 285 -18.20 9.27 -4.63
N PRO A 286 -19.37 8.66 -4.96
CA PRO A 286 -20.38 8.35 -3.95
C PRO A 286 -19.90 7.36 -2.88
N LEU A 287 -19.05 6.39 -3.24
CA LEU A 287 -18.43 5.48 -2.29
C LEU A 287 -17.36 6.22 -1.46
N LEU A 288 -16.50 7.03 -2.09
CA LEU A 288 -15.50 7.87 -1.43
C LEU A 288 -16.11 8.75 -0.35
N VAL A 289 -17.21 9.45 -0.63
CA VAL A 289 -17.91 10.28 0.36
C VAL A 289 -18.38 9.44 1.56
N GLN A 290 -18.90 8.24 1.31
CA GLN A 290 -19.30 7.31 2.38
C GLN A 290 -18.09 6.81 3.18
N SER A 291 -17.00 6.48 2.51
CA SER A 291 -15.74 6.04 3.11
C SER A 291 -15.14 7.11 4.02
N PHE A 292 -15.08 8.37 3.57
CA PHE A 292 -14.57 9.47 4.39
C PHE A 292 -15.51 9.80 5.55
N ARG A 293 -16.83 9.61 5.39
CA ARG A 293 -17.75 9.69 6.52
C ARG A 293 -17.40 8.67 7.61
N LEU A 294 -17.00 7.44 7.27
CA LEU A 294 -16.53 6.46 8.26
C LEU A 294 -15.23 6.95 8.94
N MET A 295 -14.25 7.37 8.12
CA MET A 295 -12.94 7.83 8.60
C MET A 295 -13.03 9.01 9.58
N LEU A 296 -13.87 10.00 9.28
CA LEU A 296 -14.08 11.16 10.16
C LEU A 296 -14.53 10.74 11.57
N GLY A 297 -15.03 9.52 11.76
CA GLY A 297 -15.49 9.00 13.06
C GLY A 297 -14.34 8.60 13.98
N GLN A 298 -13.15 8.40 13.42
CA GLN A 298 -11.94 7.99 14.12
C GLN A 298 -10.99 9.16 14.41
N LEU A 299 -11.29 10.34 13.88
CA LEU A 299 -10.49 11.54 14.09
C LEU A 299 -10.76 12.13 15.48
N GLY A 300 -9.68 12.53 16.15
CA GLY A 300 -9.70 13.23 17.42
C GLY A 300 -10.07 14.69 17.22
N ALA A 301 -10.52 15.36 18.28
CA ALA A 301 -10.95 16.75 18.23
C ALA A 301 -9.84 17.74 17.81
N GLU A 302 -8.57 17.36 18.01
CA GLU A 302 -7.40 18.15 17.64
C GLU A 302 -6.91 17.89 16.22
N ASP A 303 -7.46 16.92 15.49
CA ASP A 303 -7.10 16.70 14.09
C ASP A 303 -7.68 17.81 13.20
N GLN A 304 -7.06 18.05 12.05
CA GLN A 304 -7.55 18.99 11.05
C GLN A 304 -7.69 18.31 9.69
N VAL A 305 -8.71 18.73 8.95
CA VAL A 305 -9.00 18.28 7.59
C VAL A 305 -9.07 19.48 6.66
N SER A 306 -8.48 19.34 5.48
CA SER A 306 -8.64 20.24 4.34
C SER A 306 -9.01 19.41 3.10
N ILE A 307 -9.75 20.00 2.16
CA ILE A 307 -10.16 19.31 0.93
C ILE A 307 -9.66 20.11 -0.27
N VAL A 308 -8.83 19.46 -1.07
CA VAL A 308 -8.36 19.94 -2.37
C VAL A 308 -8.92 19.00 -3.42
N THR A 309 -9.51 19.56 -4.46
CA THR A 309 -10.00 18.78 -5.60
C THR A 309 -9.17 19.06 -6.83
N TYR A 310 -9.03 18.04 -7.66
CA TYR A 310 -8.48 18.17 -9.00
C TYR A 310 -9.45 17.56 -10.01
N ALA A 311 -9.37 18.04 -11.25
CA ALA A 311 -10.44 17.91 -12.25
C ALA A 311 -11.74 18.65 -11.85
N GLY A 312 -12.62 18.88 -12.83
CA GLY A 312 -13.97 19.46 -12.64
C GLY A 312 -14.02 20.84 -11.98
N SER A 313 -14.00 20.83 -10.65
CA SER A 313 -13.98 21.96 -9.75
C SER A 313 -12.61 22.06 -9.05
N ALA A 314 -11.54 22.32 -9.80
CA ALA A 314 -10.18 22.34 -9.26
C ALA A 314 -9.98 23.44 -8.19
N GLY A 315 -9.25 23.10 -7.12
CA GLY A 315 -8.84 24.03 -6.07
C GLY A 315 -9.16 23.57 -4.66
N ARG A 316 -8.92 24.44 -3.67
CA ARG A 316 -9.25 24.17 -2.27
C ARG A 316 -10.75 24.41 -2.03
N VAL A 317 -11.48 23.33 -1.71
CA VAL A 317 -12.93 23.33 -1.48
C VAL A 317 -13.26 23.55 0.01
N LEU A 318 -12.35 23.15 0.89
CA LEU A 318 -12.45 23.33 2.33
C LEU A 318 -11.12 23.86 2.87
N ASP A 319 -11.15 25.00 3.55
CA ASP A 319 -10.00 25.51 4.30
C ASP A 319 -9.68 24.59 5.50
N PRO A 320 -8.46 24.61 6.07
CA PRO A 320 -8.12 23.82 7.25
C PRO A 320 -9.18 23.93 8.36
N THR A 321 -9.88 22.83 8.62
CA THR A 321 -11.04 22.77 9.49
C THR A 321 -10.82 21.70 10.56
N PRO A 322 -11.04 21.99 11.85
CA PRO A 322 -10.96 20.99 12.92
C PRO A 322 -11.89 19.79 12.66
N ALA A 323 -11.43 18.57 12.91
CA ALA A 323 -12.22 17.36 12.75
C ALA A 323 -13.46 17.32 13.68
N SER A 324 -13.45 18.11 14.75
CA SER A 324 -14.63 18.35 15.61
C SER A 324 -15.77 19.07 14.89
N GLU A 325 -15.49 19.83 13.83
CA GLU A 325 -16.49 20.46 12.94
C GLU A 325 -16.94 19.49 11.84
N ARG A 326 -17.26 18.25 12.24
CA ARG A 326 -17.57 17.13 11.35
C ARG A 326 -18.64 17.45 10.31
N ASP A 327 -19.70 18.16 10.72
CA ASP A 327 -20.81 18.51 9.82
C ASP A 327 -20.36 19.48 8.71
N VAL A 328 -19.40 20.36 8.98
CA VAL A 328 -18.84 21.29 7.99
C VAL A 328 -18.04 20.52 6.94
N ILE A 329 -17.17 19.61 7.40
CA ILE A 329 -16.35 18.76 6.54
C ILE A 329 -17.25 17.86 5.68
N LEU A 330 -18.23 17.20 6.30
CA LEU A 330 -19.16 16.31 5.59
C LEU A 330 -19.99 17.07 4.56
N SER A 331 -20.48 18.27 4.92
CA SER A 331 -21.21 19.11 3.96
C SER A 331 -20.33 19.53 2.78
N ALA A 332 -19.01 19.69 2.96
CA ALA A 332 -18.10 19.98 1.86
C ALA A 332 -17.93 18.77 0.92
N LEU A 333 -17.78 17.56 1.49
CA LEU A 333 -17.72 16.31 0.72
C LEU A 333 -19.01 16.05 -0.08
N GLU A 334 -20.18 16.30 0.52
CA GLU A 334 -21.48 16.07 -0.13
C GLU A 334 -21.80 17.06 -1.26
N ARG A 335 -21.06 18.17 -1.35
CA ARG A 335 -21.18 19.16 -2.44
C ARG A 335 -20.26 18.86 -3.63
N LEU A 336 -19.40 17.84 -3.53
CA LEU A 336 -18.52 17.48 -4.63
C LEU A 336 -19.33 16.88 -5.78
N GLU A 337 -19.02 17.33 -7.00
CA GLU A 337 -19.65 16.85 -8.22
C GLU A 337 -18.58 16.42 -9.21
N ALA A 338 -18.80 15.28 -9.87
CA ALA A 338 -17.92 14.76 -10.90
C ALA A 338 -18.07 15.54 -12.22
N GLY A 339 -16.96 15.97 -12.83
CA GLY A 339 -16.92 16.67 -14.11
C GLY A 339 -15.52 17.08 -14.55
N GLY A 340 -15.38 17.63 -15.76
CA GLY A 340 -14.12 18.20 -16.28
C GLY A 340 -13.01 17.20 -16.63
N SER A 341 -11.87 17.74 -17.07
CA SER A 341 -10.66 16.98 -17.43
C SER A 341 -9.63 16.99 -16.30
N THR A 342 -8.81 15.95 -16.25
CA THR A 342 -7.86 15.70 -15.16
C THR A 342 -6.62 16.59 -15.23
N ALA A 343 -6.20 17.15 -14.09
CA ALA A 343 -4.96 17.93 -13.92
C ALA A 343 -4.29 17.53 -12.60
N GLY A 344 -3.79 16.28 -12.53
CA GLY A 344 -3.36 15.64 -11.29
C GLY A 344 -2.20 16.35 -10.59
N GLN A 345 -1.18 16.78 -11.36
CA GLN A 345 0.02 17.41 -10.81
C GLN A 345 -0.27 18.72 -10.06
N GLU A 346 -1.06 19.64 -10.65
CA GLU A 346 -1.41 20.91 -10.00
C GLU A 346 -2.19 20.68 -8.70
N GLY A 347 -3.09 19.69 -8.69
CA GLY A 347 -3.81 19.28 -7.50
C GLY A 347 -2.90 18.79 -6.39
N LEU A 348 -1.89 17.97 -6.74
CA LEU A 348 -0.92 17.45 -5.80
C LEU A 348 -0.02 18.55 -5.20
N GLU A 349 0.51 19.44 -6.04
CA GLU A 349 1.30 20.59 -5.57
C GLU A 349 0.49 21.47 -4.61
N GLN A 350 -0.79 21.75 -4.94
CA GLN A 350 -1.69 22.50 -4.08
C GLN A 350 -2.00 21.78 -2.77
N ALA A 351 -2.14 20.45 -2.80
CA ALA A 351 -2.36 19.64 -1.60
C ALA A 351 -1.15 19.72 -0.64
N TYR A 352 0.06 19.58 -1.15
CA TYR A 352 1.28 19.73 -0.35
C TYR A 352 1.50 21.15 0.17
N ALA A 353 1.20 22.17 -0.63
CA ALA A 353 1.21 23.55 -0.16
C ALA A 353 0.23 23.75 1.01
N THR A 354 -0.97 23.18 0.90
CA THR A 354 -1.99 23.22 1.96
C THR A 354 -1.55 22.45 3.20
N ALA A 355 -0.93 21.29 3.04
CA ALA A 355 -0.38 20.51 4.16
C ALA A 355 0.73 21.30 4.89
N THR A 356 1.57 22.02 4.15
CA THR A 356 2.59 22.91 4.70
C THR A 356 1.97 24.08 5.49
N GLU A 357 0.87 24.65 5.03
CA GLU A 357 0.12 25.68 5.78
C GLU A 357 -0.48 25.14 7.09
N MET A 358 -0.89 23.88 7.10
CA MET A 358 -1.45 23.19 8.27
C MET A 358 -0.37 22.72 9.26
N ALA A 359 0.89 22.64 8.81
CA ALA A 359 1.98 22.07 9.58
C ALA A 359 2.12 22.75 10.94
N ARG A 360 2.17 21.92 11.98
CA ARG A 360 2.35 22.34 13.38
C ARG A 360 3.29 21.39 14.08
N GLU A 361 3.92 21.86 15.14
CA GLU A 361 4.81 21.05 15.97
C GLU A 361 4.05 19.82 16.50
N GLU A 362 4.71 18.65 16.50
CA GLU A 362 4.18 17.36 16.97
C GLU A 362 3.01 16.76 16.20
N ALA A 363 2.48 17.40 15.15
CA ALA A 363 1.44 16.81 14.31
C ALA A 363 2.01 16.11 13.08
N VAL A 364 1.38 14.99 12.71
CA VAL A 364 1.71 14.28 11.47
C VAL A 364 0.87 14.85 10.35
N SER A 365 1.53 15.29 9.28
CA SER A 365 0.86 15.81 8.08
C SER A 365 0.82 14.74 6.99
N ARG A 366 -0.36 14.53 6.40
CA ARG A 366 -0.53 13.55 5.33
C ARG A 366 -1.52 14.04 4.28
N VAL A 367 -1.14 13.86 3.02
CA VAL A 367 -2.02 13.96 1.87
C VAL A 367 -2.63 12.59 1.61
N ILE A 368 -3.95 12.52 1.45
CA ILE A 368 -4.67 11.32 1.01
C ILE A 368 -5.19 11.61 -0.38
N LEU A 369 -4.54 11.03 -1.38
CA LEU A 369 -4.99 11.05 -2.78
C LEU A 369 -6.10 10.02 -2.95
N ALA A 370 -7.26 10.44 -3.43
CA ALA A 370 -8.39 9.57 -3.70
C ALA A 370 -8.83 9.70 -5.17
N THR A 371 -8.67 8.65 -5.96
CA THR A 371 -8.79 8.65 -7.43
C THR A 371 -9.39 7.36 -7.98
N ASP A 372 -9.85 7.37 -9.23
CA ASP A 372 -10.19 6.17 -10.01
C ASP A 372 -9.13 5.78 -11.04
N GLY A 373 -7.90 6.30 -10.90
CA GLY A 373 -6.72 5.83 -11.63
C GLY A 373 -6.14 6.79 -12.67
N ASP A 374 -6.88 7.84 -13.04
CA ASP A 374 -6.46 8.78 -14.10
C ASP A 374 -5.56 9.92 -13.56
N PHE A 375 -4.58 9.61 -12.71
CA PHE A 375 -3.66 10.65 -12.20
C PHE A 375 -2.67 11.14 -13.27
N ASN A 376 -2.50 10.36 -14.36
CA ASN A 376 -1.47 10.54 -15.39
C ASN A 376 -1.68 11.76 -16.32
N VAL A 377 -2.84 12.43 -16.29
CA VAL A 377 -3.06 13.61 -17.14
C VAL A 377 -2.32 14.83 -16.57
N GLY A 378 -1.20 15.17 -17.21
CA GLY A 378 -0.40 16.35 -16.93
C GLY A 378 1.01 16.05 -16.44
N ILE A 379 1.32 14.81 -16.06
CA ILE A 379 2.67 14.41 -15.62
C ILE A 379 3.49 14.09 -16.86
N SER A 380 4.40 14.99 -17.23
CA SER A 380 5.30 14.76 -18.37
C SER A 380 6.51 13.88 -18.03
N ASP A 381 6.75 13.63 -16.73
CA ASP A 381 7.95 12.94 -16.23
C ASP A 381 7.66 12.24 -14.87
N PRO A 382 7.44 10.90 -14.85
CA PRO A 382 7.20 10.14 -13.62
C PRO A 382 8.33 10.23 -12.59
N GLU A 383 9.60 10.26 -13.02
CA GLU A 383 10.74 10.34 -12.10
C GLU A 383 10.74 11.70 -11.36
N ALA A 384 10.40 12.78 -12.04
CA ALA A 384 10.32 14.11 -11.42
C ALA A 384 9.19 14.20 -10.38
N LEU A 385 8.10 13.46 -10.58
CA LEU A 385 7.00 13.37 -9.62
C LEU A 385 7.41 12.58 -8.38
N GLU A 386 8.08 11.44 -8.57
CA GLU A 386 8.65 10.66 -7.46
C GLU A 386 9.65 11.52 -6.66
N ASP A 387 10.59 12.21 -7.32
CA ASP A 387 11.55 13.11 -6.67
C ASP A 387 10.84 14.22 -5.86
N PHE A 388 9.74 14.78 -6.39
CA PHE A 388 8.95 15.78 -5.69
C PHE A 388 8.30 15.21 -4.42
N ILE A 389 7.64 14.05 -4.53
CA ILE A 389 6.98 13.37 -3.41
C ILE A 389 8.01 12.99 -2.34
N ALA A 390 9.18 12.46 -2.74
CA ALA A 390 10.27 12.12 -1.84
C ALA A 390 10.75 13.36 -1.07
N GLY A 391 10.89 14.50 -1.75
CA GLY A 391 11.25 15.77 -1.11
C GLY A 391 10.20 16.28 -0.11
N GLN A 392 8.90 16.13 -0.42
CA GLN A 392 7.81 16.50 0.49
C GLN A 392 7.75 15.59 1.72
N ARG A 393 7.95 14.29 1.51
CA ARG A 393 8.10 13.31 2.57
C ARG A 393 9.26 13.67 3.50
N ASP A 394 10.43 13.99 2.96
CA ASP A 394 11.61 14.37 3.75
C ASP A 394 11.37 15.66 4.57
N SER A 395 10.38 16.48 4.16
CA SER A 395 9.92 17.65 4.91
C SER A 395 8.87 17.34 6.00
N GLY A 396 8.43 16.08 6.12
CA GLY A 396 7.48 15.60 7.12
C GLY A 396 6.02 15.50 6.65
N THR A 397 5.75 15.57 5.34
CA THR A 397 4.39 15.38 4.79
C THR A 397 4.33 14.10 3.95
N TYR A 398 3.54 13.13 4.41
CA TYR A 398 3.40 11.82 3.78
C TYR A 398 2.28 11.81 2.73
N LEU A 399 2.27 10.80 1.84
CA LEU A 399 1.21 10.56 0.85
C LEU A 399 0.66 9.15 1.00
N SER A 400 -0.67 9.00 1.02
CA SER A 400 -1.33 7.71 0.83
C SER A 400 -2.30 7.80 -0.34
N VAL A 401 -2.50 6.70 -1.04
CA VAL A 401 -3.30 6.65 -2.27
C VAL A 401 -4.45 5.66 -2.08
N LEU A 402 -5.67 6.14 -2.35
CA LEU A 402 -6.92 5.39 -2.27
C LEU A 402 -7.55 5.31 -3.67
N GLY A 403 -7.62 4.10 -4.21
CA GLY A 403 -8.28 3.83 -5.48
C GLY A 403 -9.76 3.53 -5.29
N PHE A 404 -10.61 4.01 -6.20
CA PHE A 404 -12.06 3.76 -6.21
C PHE A 404 -12.56 3.39 -7.61
N GLY A 405 -13.43 2.36 -7.72
CA GLY A 405 -14.00 1.89 -9.00
C GLY A 405 -12.97 1.27 -9.96
N ARG A 406 -13.37 0.56 -11.03
CA ARG A 406 -12.46 -0.30 -11.86
C ARG A 406 -12.22 0.24 -13.28
N GLY A 407 -11.18 -0.28 -13.95
CA GLY A 407 -11.03 -0.24 -15.42
C GLY A 407 -9.95 0.67 -15.98
N ASN A 408 -9.47 1.65 -15.19
CA ASN A 408 -8.42 2.61 -15.60
C ASN A 408 -7.38 2.84 -14.49
N LEU A 409 -7.24 1.91 -13.54
CA LEU A 409 -6.28 2.06 -12.45
C LEU A 409 -4.93 1.48 -12.83
N ASP A 410 -3.97 2.39 -12.95
CA ASP A 410 -2.56 2.04 -12.97
C ASP A 410 -2.11 1.72 -11.54
N ASP A 411 -2.32 0.46 -11.12
CA ASP A 411 -1.92 -0.07 -9.81
C ASP A 411 -0.41 0.13 -9.58
N ALA A 412 0.40 -0.01 -10.62
CA ALA A 412 1.83 0.24 -10.55
C ALA A 412 2.16 1.71 -10.19
N VAL A 413 1.49 2.68 -10.83
CA VAL A 413 1.67 4.11 -10.50
C VAL A 413 1.17 4.41 -9.09
N MET A 414 -0.01 3.89 -8.71
CA MET A 414 -0.53 4.12 -7.36
C MET A 414 0.43 3.60 -6.27
N GLN A 415 0.97 2.39 -6.44
CA GLN A 415 1.95 1.81 -5.53
C GLN A 415 3.21 2.65 -5.50
N ALA A 416 3.76 3.03 -6.66
CA ALA A 416 4.96 3.87 -6.73
C ALA A 416 4.78 5.19 -5.96
N LEU A 417 3.66 5.91 -6.18
CA LEU A 417 3.39 7.17 -5.49
C LEU A 417 3.25 6.99 -3.98
N ALA A 418 2.53 5.96 -3.55
CA ALA A 418 2.36 5.66 -2.13
C ALA A 418 3.70 5.31 -1.46
N GLN A 419 4.50 4.46 -2.09
CA GLN A 419 5.84 4.08 -1.66
C GLN A 419 6.77 5.28 -1.54
N THR A 420 6.83 6.12 -2.57
CA THR A 420 7.69 7.31 -2.56
C THR A 420 7.26 8.31 -1.48
N GLY A 421 5.97 8.34 -1.14
CA GLY A 421 5.42 9.23 -0.11
C GLY A 421 5.31 8.61 1.29
N ASN A 422 5.86 7.41 1.50
CA ASN A 422 5.78 6.62 2.73
C ASN A 422 4.35 6.48 3.27
N GLY A 423 3.43 6.06 2.41
CA GLY A 423 2.10 5.67 2.81
C GLY A 423 1.62 4.44 2.07
N MET A 424 0.35 4.09 2.30
CA MET A 424 -0.23 2.89 1.71
C MET A 424 -0.90 3.19 0.37
N ALA A 425 -0.91 2.18 -0.50
CA ALA A 425 -1.87 2.08 -1.59
C ALA A 425 -2.99 1.10 -1.19
N ALA A 426 -4.23 1.56 -1.20
CA ALA A 426 -5.40 0.73 -0.94
C ALA A 426 -6.49 0.96 -1.97
N TYR A 427 -7.25 -0.09 -2.27
CA TYR A 427 -8.33 -0.02 -3.23
C TYR A 427 -9.67 -0.34 -2.56
N ILE A 428 -10.58 0.62 -2.60
CA ILE A 428 -11.87 0.58 -1.92
C ILE A 428 -12.97 0.32 -2.96
N ASP A 429 -13.44 -0.92 -3.00
CA ASP A 429 -14.51 -1.39 -3.89
C ASP A 429 -15.87 -1.51 -3.19
N THR A 430 -15.88 -1.55 -1.86
CA THR A 430 -17.06 -1.72 -1.02
C THR A 430 -16.97 -0.89 0.25
N LEU A 431 -18.12 -0.68 0.90
CA LEU A 431 -18.14 0.00 2.20
C LEU A 431 -17.48 -0.84 3.31
N ALA A 432 -17.52 -2.17 3.20
CA ALA A 432 -16.80 -3.05 4.12
C ALA A 432 -15.28 -2.90 3.98
N GLU A 433 -14.78 -2.77 2.75
CA GLU A 433 -13.37 -2.46 2.51
C GLU A 433 -13.01 -1.06 3.03
N ALA A 434 -13.88 -0.07 2.83
CA ALA A 434 -13.68 1.26 3.38
C ALA A 434 -13.58 1.26 4.92
N GLN A 435 -14.44 0.50 5.59
CA GLN A 435 -14.39 0.30 7.03
C GLN A 435 -13.05 -0.32 7.44
N LYS A 436 -12.63 -1.41 6.80
CA LYS A 436 -11.35 -2.06 7.07
C LYS A 436 -10.18 -1.10 6.92
N VAL A 437 -10.04 -0.50 5.74
CA VAL A 437 -8.90 0.35 5.39
C VAL A 437 -8.89 1.59 6.27
N LEU A 438 -9.99 2.34 6.33
CA LEU A 438 -9.99 3.69 6.91
C LEU A 438 -10.26 3.73 8.42
N VAL A 439 -10.85 2.68 9.00
CA VAL A 439 -11.18 2.64 10.42
C VAL A 439 -10.29 1.63 11.14
N ASP A 440 -10.29 0.39 10.68
CA ASP A 440 -9.61 -0.70 11.38
C ASP A 440 -8.08 -0.60 11.24
N GLN A 441 -7.57 -0.10 10.10
CA GLN A 441 -6.13 -0.08 9.78
C GLN A 441 -5.50 1.32 9.76
N LEU A 442 -6.11 2.29 9.06
CA LEU A 442 -5.47 3.56 8.74
C LEU A 442 -5.15 4.38 9.99
N THR A 443 -6.00 4.38 11.02
CA THR A 443 -5.80 5.22 12.21
C THR A 443 -4.47 4.95 12.96
N GLY A 444 -4.01 3.69 12.97
CA GLY A 444 -2.69 3.32 13.49
C GLY A 444 -1.57 3.54 12.47
N ALA A 445 -1.81 3.19 11.21
CA ALA A 445 -0.84 3.33 10.12
C ALA A 445 -0.48 4.79 9.75
N LEU A 446 -1.25 5.76 10.24
CA LEU A 446 -0.99 7.19 10.05
C LEU A 446 0.22 7.71 10.84
N VAL A 447 0.71 6.95 11.83
CA VAL A 447 1.85 7.35 12.65
C VAL A 447 3.02 6.41 12.36
N PRO A 448 4.09 6.87 11.71
CA PRO A 448 5.27 6.02 11.49
C PRO A 448 5.95 5.70 12.82
N ILE A 449 6.32 4.44 13.02
CA ILE A 449 7.13 3.98 14.17
C ILE A 449 8.55 3.59 13.75
N ALA A 450 8.76 3.32 12.46
CA ALA A 450 10.08 3.06 11.90
C ALA A 450 10.14 3.38 10.40
N ASN A 451 11.32 3.75 9.95
CA ASN A 451 11.67 3.96 8.55
C ASN A 451 12.72 2.93 8.11
N ASP A 452 12.84 2.72 6.79
CA ASP A 452 13.86 1.87 6.17
C ASP A 452 13.91 0.45 6.78
N VAL A 453 12.76 -0.20 6.85
CA VAL A 453 12.61 -1.49 7.50
C VAL A 453 12.96 -2.63 6.53
N LYS A 454 14.06 -3.32 6.81
CA LYS A 454 14.61 -4.41 6.00
C LYS A 454 14.57 -5.73 6.76
N ILE A 455 14.12 -6.77 6.09
CA ILE A 455 14.22 -8.14 6.61
C ILE A 455 15.31 -8.88 5.84
N GLN A 456 16.14 -9.62 6.57
CA GLN A 456 17.10 -10.56 6.00
C GLN A 456 17.02 -11.89 6.74
N VAL A 457 16.93 -12.98 5.97
CA VAL A 457 17.03 -14.34 6.50
C VAL A 457 18.28 -14.99 5.91
N GLU A 458 19.14 -15.49 6.80
CA GLU A 458 20.31 -16.31 6.44
C GLU A 458 20.05 -17.76 6.83
N TRP A 459 19.93 -18.63 5.83
CA TRP A 459 19.68 -20.06 6.03
C TRP A 459 20.97 -20.82 6.29
N ASN A 460 20.89 -21.80 7.19
CA ASN A 460 22.01 -22.67 7.51
C ASN A 460 22.09 -23.82 6.49
N PRO A 461 23.11 -23.89 5.63
CA PRO A 461 23.24 -24.96 4.63
C PRO A 461 23.46 -26.35 5.23
N ALA A 462 23.80 -26.46 6.52
CA ALA A 462 23.87 -27.74 7.22
C ALA A 462 22.48 -28.37 7.46
N GLN A 463 21.44 -27.54 7.55
CA GLN A 463 20.08 -27.95 7.93
C GLN A 463 19.07 -27.74 6.80
N VAL A 464 19.28 -26.74 5.96
CA VAL A 464 18.38 -26.36 4.86
C VAL A 464 19.12 -26.50 3.53
N ALA A 465 18.65 -27.41 2.67
CA ALA A 465 19.24 -27.64 1.34
C ALA A 465 18.77 -26.58 0.33
N GLU A 466 17.48 -26.24 0.38
CA GLU A 466 16.83 -25.32 -0.54
C GLU A 466 15.81 -24.46 0.20
N TYR A 467 15.54 -23.27 -0.31
CA TYR A 467 14.44 -22.44 0.16
C TYR A 467 13.82 -21.61 -0.97
N ARG A 468 12.61 -21.12 -0.75
CA ARG A 468 12.00 -20.03 -1.53
C ARG A 468 11.14 -19.15 -0.62
N LEU A 469 11.13 -17.85 -0.89
CA LEU A 469 10.16 -16.92 -0.32
C LEU A 469 8.88 -17.01 -1.15
N ILE A 470 7.72 -17.09 -0.50
CA ILE A 470 6.41 -17.12 -1.19
C ILE A 470 5.86 -15.69 -1.20
N GLY A 471 5.72 -15.10 -2.40
CA GLY A 471 5.41 -13.67 -2.56
C GLY A 471 6.66 -12.80 -2.45
N TYR A 472 6.46 -11.48 -2.31
CA TYR A 472 7.50 -10.45 -2.16
C TYR A 472 8.46 -10.31 -3.37
N GLU A 473 8.07 -10.77 -4.55
CA GLU A 473 8.91 -10.72 -5.75
C GLU A 473 9.34 -9.29 -6.10
N THR A 474 8.42 -8.33 -5.99
CA THR A 474 8.65 -6.90 -6.28
C THR A 474 9.34 -6.15 -5.13
N ARG A 475 9.57 -6.82 -4.00
CA ARG A 475 10.15 -6.27 -2.77
C ARG A 475 11.54 -6.87 -2.47
N ALA A 476 12.07 -7.68 -3.39
CA ALA A 476 13.38 -8.29 -3.25
C ALA A 476 14.50 -7.23 -3.26
N LEU A 477 15.40 -7.31 -2.28
CA LEU A 477 16.56 -6.44 -2.16
C LEU A 477 17.85 -7.24 -2.33
N ARG A 478 18.95 -6.58 -2.71
CA ARG A 478 20.25 -7.25 -2.75
C ARG A 478 20.77 -7.48 -1.34
N ARG A 479 21.68 -8.43 -1.17
CA ARG A 479 22.28 -8.74 0.13
C ARG A 479 22.98 -7.51 0.73
N GLU A 480 23.70 -6.76 -0.09
CA GLU A 480 24.43 -5.54 0.30
C GLU A 480 23.51 -4.39 0.71
N ASP A 481 22.27 -4.37 0.22
CA ASP A 481 21.30 -3.31 0.51
C ASP A 481 20.85 -3.36 1.98
N PHE A 482 20.93 -4.55 2.63
CA PHE A 482 20.60 -4.72 4.05
C PHE A 482 21.38 -3.81 4.98
N ASN A 483 22.67 -3.56 4.71
CA ASN A 483 23.50 -2.68 5.55
C ASN A 483 23.64 -1.27 4.95
N ASN A 484 22.96 -0.98 3.85
CA ASN A 484 23.06 0.30 3.16
C ASN A 484 21.88 1.18 3.56
N ASP A 485 22.11 2.10 4.50
CA ASP A 485 21.12 3.07 4.97
C ASP A 485 20.68 4.08 3.87
N ARG A 486 21.28 4.04 2.67
CA ARG A 486 20.89 4.86 1.52
C ARG A 486 19.84 4.19 0.63
N VAL A 487 19.63 2.89 0.77
CA VAL A 487 18.57 2.17 0.06
C VAL A 487 17.36 2.21 0.96
N ASP A 488 16.27 2.79 0.48
CA ASP A 488 15.01 2.80 1.21
C ASP A 488 14.32 1.43 1.10
N ALA A 489 13.65 1.00 2.15
CA ALA A 489 12.97 -0.30 2.23
C ALA A 489 11.58 -0.22 2.87
N GLY A 490 11.02 0.99 2.90
CA GLY A 490 9.67 1.24 3.37
C GLY A 490 9.56 1.42 4.88
N GLU A 491 8.43 1.98 5.28
CA GLU A 491 8.11 2.36 6.64
C GLU A 491 7.11 1.38 7.24
N ILE A 492 7.08 1.37 8.56
CA ILE A 492 6.00 0.74 9.29
C ILE A 492 5.28 1.79 10.13
N GLY A 493 3.96 1.86 9.93
CA GLY A 493 3.05 2.57 10.81
C GLY A 493 2.75 1.82 12.11
N ALA A 494 2.27 2.54 13.11
CA ALA A 494 1.96 1.97 14.41
C ALA A 494 0.95 0.81 14.32
N GLY A 495 1.23 -0.26 15.05
CA GLY A 495 0.39 -1.45 15.10
C GLY A 495 0.34 -2.28 13.81
N HIS A 496 1.03 -1.86 12.74
CA HIS A 496 1.07 -2.62 11.51
C HIS A 496 1.75 -3.97 11.72
N GLN A 497 1.30 -4.96 10.97
CA GLN A 497 1.73 -6.35 11.09
C GLN A 497 2.10 -6.88 9.72
N VAL A 498 3.17 -7.67 9.69
CA VAL A 498 3.65 -8.26 8.44
C VAL A 498 3.95 -9.73 8.63
N THR A 499 3.56 -10.52 7.64
CA THR A 499 3.73 -11.97 7.57
C THR A 499 4.52 -12.30 6.31
N ALA A 500 5.61 -13.05 6.49
CA ALA A 500 6.38 -13.65 5.41
C ALA A 500 6.42 -15.17 5.58
N ILE A 501 6.36 -15.90 4.47
CA ILE A 501 6.34 -17.35 4.46
C ILE A 501 7.46 -17.86 3.56
N TYR A 502 8.36 -18.64 4.12
CA TYR A 502 9.33 -19.40 3.35
C TYR A 502 8.91 -20.86 3.26
N GLU A 503 9.09 -21.47 2.08
CA GLU A 503 9.17 -22.92 1.98
C GLU A 503 10.63 -23.34 1.98
N ILE A 504 10.98 -24.30 2.84
CA ILE A 504 12.33 -24.85 2.96
C ILE A 504 12.33 -26.36 2.73
N THR A 505 13.40 -26.86 2.12
CA THR A 505 13.71 -28.29 2.02
C THR A 505 14.82 -28.62 3.02
N PRO A 506 14.54 -29.36 4.10
CA PRO A 506 15.58 -29.81 5.03
C PRO A 506 16.61 -30.72 4.35
N VAL A 507 17.86 -30.67 4.80
CA VAL A 507 18.92 -31.59 4.34
C VAL A 507 18.50 -33.04 4.59
N GLY A 508 18.70 -33.90 3.60
CA GLY A 508 18.29 -35.30 3.64
C GLY A 508 16.83 -35.58 3.29
N SER A 509 16.02 -34.54 3.05
CA SER A 509 14.66 -34.71 2.52
C SER A 509 14.69 -35.24 1.08
N GLY A 510 13.81 -36.20 0.78
CA GLY A 510 13.58 -36.68 -0.58
C GLY A 510 12.83 -35.68 -1.48
N ALA A 511 12.40 -34.55 -0.93
CA ALA A 511 11.70 -33.50 -1.66
C ALA A 511 12.61 -32.51 -2.41
N ARG A 512 13.93 -32.66 -2.25
CA ARG A 512 14.94 -31.81 -2.92
C ARG A 512 14.77 -31.87 -4.44
N LEU A 513 14.77 -30.71 -5.08
CA LEU A 513 14.57 -30.58 -6.54
C LEU A 513 15.86 -30.38 -7.32
N THR A 514 16.93 -29.96 -6.64
CA THR A 514 18.26 -29.75 -7.21
C THR A 514 19.21 -30.89 -6.86
N ASP A 515 20.06 -31.27 -7.82
CA ASP A 515 21.14 -32.20 -7.55
C ASP A 515 22.29 -31.50 -6.82
N PRO A 516 22.94 -32.14 -5.83
CA PRO A 516 24.16 -31.61 -5.24
C PRO A 516 25.26 -31.39 -6.28
N LEU A 517 26.04 -30.32 -6.14
CA LEU A 517 27.17 -30.06 -7.02
C LEU A 517 28.20 -31.20 -6.95
N ARG A 518 28.53 -31.81 -8.08
CA ARG A 518 29.53 -32.89 -8.18
C ARG A 518 30.90 -32.51 -7.60
N TYR A 519 31.27 -31.24 -7.69
CA TYR A 519 32.57 -30.72 -7.26
C TYR A 519 32.47 -29.77 -6.06
N GLY A 520 31.27 -29.59 -5.48
CA GLY A 520 31.07 -28.83 -4.26
C GLY A 520 31.45 -29.67 -3.05
N SER A 521 32.20 -29.10 -2.11
CA SER A 521 32.43 -29.71 -0.80
C SER A 521 31.44 -29.13 0.21
N GLU A 522 30.41 -29.89 0.57
CA GLU A 522 29.47 -29.53 1.63
C GLU A 522 30.02 -30.06 2.96
N SER A 523 30.82 -29.25 3.68
CA SER A 523 31.17 -29.51 5.07
C SER A 523 30.73 -28.34 5.93
N PHE A 524 29.70 -28.58 6.73
CA PHE A 524 29.16 -27.59 7.65
C PHE A 524 29.27 -28.14 9.08
N GLY A 525 29.40 -27.25 10.07
CA GLY A 525 29.43 -27.65 11.48
C GLY A 525 28.09 -28.23 11.92
N GLU A 526 28.09 -28.96 13.05
CA GLU A 526 26.83 -29.35 13.70
C GLU A 526 26.15 -28.09 14.25
N SER A 527 24.89 -27.88 13.86
CA SER A 527 24.02 -26.82 14.37
C SER A 527 22.58 -27.30 14.33
N GLU A 528 21.77 -26.91 15.32
CA GLU A 528 20.34 -27.21 15.39
C GLU A 528 19.48 -26.09 14.77
N GLU A 529 20.11 -24.99 14.34
CA GLU A 529 19.44 -23.83 13.75
C GLU A 529 19.19 -24.06 12.26
N LEU A 530 17.94 -23.81 11.82
CA LEU A 530 17.57 -23.78 10.41
C LEU A 530 18.13 -22.53 9.71
N GLY A 531 18.21 -21.41 10.43
CA GLY A 531 18.66 -20.14 9.90
C GLY A 531 18.56 -19.03 10.93
N PHE A 532 18.73 -17.79 10.48
CA PHE A 532 18.82 -16.62 11.33
C PHE A 532 18.08 -15.45 10.70
N LEU A 533 17.08 -14.94 11.42
CA LEU A 533 16.29 -13.77 11.05
C LEU A 533 16.96 -12.50 11.55
N ARG A 534 17.06 -11.50 10.69
CA ARG A 534 17.52 -10.15 11.01
C ARG A 534 16.52 -9.12 10.52
N LEU A 535 16.16 -8.20 11.38
CA LEU A 535 15.33 -7.04 11.07
C LEU A 535 16.16 -5.78 11.34
N ARG A 536 16.30 -4.93 10.33
CA ARG A 536 16.93 -3.61 10.47
C ARG A 536 15.90 -2.52 10.24
N TYR A 537 15.96 -1.45 11.03
CA TYR A 537 15.07 -0.31 10.90
C TYR A 537 15.72 0.97 11.46
N LYS A 538 15.16 2.14 11.15
CA LYS A 538 15.53 3.43 11.75
C LYS A 538 14.34 3.99 12.51
N THR A 539 14.55 4.59 13.67
CA THR A 539 13.51 5.38 14.34
C THR A 539 13.17 6.60 13.46
N PRO A 540 11.91 7.04 13.37
CA PRO A 540 11.56 8.25 12.64
C PRO A 540 12.38 9.45 13.12
N GLY A 541 13.04 10.14 12.18
CA GLY A 541 13.90 11.29 12.45
C GLY A 541 15.35 10.94 12.85
N GLU A 542 15.68 9.67 13.07
CA GLU A 542 17.04 9.21 13.32
C GLU A 542 17.74 8.74 12.04
N SER A 543 19.06 8.90 11.99
CA SER A 543 19.88 8.48 10.85
C SER A 543 20.55 7.12 11.04
N GLU A 544 20.66 6.65 12.29
CA GLU A 544 21.30 5.37 12.62
C GLU A 544 20.27 4.25 12.66
N SER A 545 20.60 3.11 12.05
CA SER A 545 19.74 1.93 12.06
C SER A 545 19.97 1.04 13.29
N GLN A 546 18.89 0.45 13.78
CA GLN A 546 18.83 -0.56 14.83
C GLN A 546 18.68 -1.95 14.22
N LEU A 547 19.11 -2.98 14.96
CA LEU A 547 19.12 -4.37 14.49
C LEU A 547 18.50 -5.29 15.53
N ILE A 548 17.48 -6.04 15.12
CA ILE A 548 16.89 -7.15 15.88
C ILE A 548 17.32 -8.46 15.21
N GLU A 549 17.74 -9.42 16.01
CA GLU A 549 18.24 -10.72 15.55
C GLU A 549 17.56 -11.86 16.30
N ARG A 550 17.14 -12.89 15.56
CA ARG A 550 16.47 -14.07 16.11
C ARG A 550 16.88 -15.35 15.38
N PRO A 551 17.38 -16.39 16.08
CA PRO A 551 17.61 -17.69 15.46
C PRO A 551 16.28 -18.38 15.11
N ILE A 552 16.29 -19.14 14.03
CA ILE A 552 15.18 -19.99 13.57
C ILE A 552 15.58 -21.44 13.84
N VAL A 553 14.80 -22.16 14.62
CA VAL A 553 15.10 -23.55 14.98
C VAL A 553 14.00 -24.50 14.52
N ALA A 554 14.35 -25.74 14.23
CA ALA A 554 13.38 -26.73 13.73
C ALA A 554 12.26 -27.06 14.72
N GLY A 555 12.49 -26.78 16.01
CA GLY A 555 11.52 -26.97 17.09
C GLY A 555 10.61 -25.77 17.36
N ASP A 556 10.72 -24.67 16.60
CA ASP A 556 9.82 -23.52 16.73
C ASP A 556 8.39 -23.96 16.42
N ALA A 557 7.50 -23.87 17.42
CA ALA A 557 6.10 -24.27 17.25
C ALA A 557 5.43 -23.42 16.14
N PRO A 558 4.47 -23.99 15.38
CA PRO A 558 3.69 -23.20 14.43
C PRO A 558 3.07 -21.97 15.11
N LEU A 559 3.11 -20.83 14.42
CA LEU A 559 2.47 -19.61 14.92
C LEU A 559 0.96 -19.80 15.05
N PRO A 560 0.31 -19.08 15.98
CA PRO A 560 -1.14 -18.93 15.94
C PRO A 560 -1.58 -18.52 14.54
N GLU A 561 -2.62 -19.16 14.02
CA GLU A 561 -3.21 -18.82 12.71
C GLU A 561 -2.29 -19.02 11.49
N ALA A 562 -1.14 -19.70 11.64
CA ALA A 562 -0.27 -20.06 10.51
C ALA A 562 -1.01 -20.87 9.42
N ASP A 563 -1.97 -21.71 9.82
CA ASP A 563 -2.84 -22.44 8.89
C ASP A 563 -3.69 -21.50 8.03
N TRP A 564 -4.15 -20.37 8.57
CA TRP A 564 -4.91 -19.37 7.82
C TRP A 564 -4.02 -18.70 6.77
N ALA A 565 -2.85 -18.22 7.18
CA ALA A 565 -1.85 -17.65 6.28
C ALA A 565 -1.46 -18.64 5.18
N THR A 566 -1.26 -19.92 5.54
CA THR A 566 -0.95 -21.00 4.60
C THR A 566 -2.09 -21.24 3.61
N ALA A 567 -3.35 -21.20 4.03
CA ALA A 567 -4.50 -21.35 3.14
C ALA A 567 -4.58 -20.22 2.11
N ILE A 568 -4.36 -18.98 2.54
CA ILE A 568 -4.34 -17.81 1.66
C ILE A 568 -3.15 -17.85 0.71
N ALA A 569 -1.96 -18.19 1.20
CA ALA A 569 -0.76 -18.33 0.37
C ALA A 569 -0.92 -19.43 -0.68
N GLY A 570 -1.48 -20.57 -0.30
CA GLY A 570 -1.81 -21.64 -1.23
C GLY A 570 -2.85 -21.19 -2.26
N PHE A 571 -3.92 -20.49 -1.85
CA PHE A 571 -4.91 -19.95 -2.77
C PHE A 571 -4.28 -19.02 -3.82
N GLY A 572 -3.39 -18.12 -3.41
CA GLY A 572 -2.65 -17.26 -4.32
C GLY A 572 -1.76 -18.05 -5.29
N GLN A 573 -1.04 -19.07 -4.79
CA GLN A 573 -0.23 -19.95 -5.66
C GLN A 573 -1.07 -20.70 -6.69
N VAL A 574 -2.30 -21.11 -6.35
CA VAL A 574 -3.22 -21.74 -7.30
C VAL A 574 -3.68 -20.74 -8.36
N LEU A 575 -4.02 -19.50 -7.99
CA LEU A 575 -4.44 -18.47 -8.94
C LEU A 575 -3.30 -18.07 -9.89
N GLN A 576 -2.06 -17.98 -9.41
CA GLN A 576 -0.87 -17.78 -10.27
C GLN A 576 -0.59 -19.00 -11.16
N GLY A 577 -1.10 -20.18 -10.79
CA GLY A 577 -0.82 -21.45 -11.47
C GLY A 577 0.61 -21.93 -11.24
N SER A 578 1.07 -21.88 -9.98
CA SER A 578 2.40 -22.34 -9.57
C SER A 578 2.58 -23.84 -9.81
N GLU A 579 3.70 -24.23 -10.42
CA GLU A 579 4.05 -25.65 -10.61
C GLU A 579 4.61 -26.30 -9.33
N LEU A 580 4.96 -25.48 -8.33
CA LEU A 580 5.63 -25.92 -7.09
C LEU A 580 4.66 -26.42 -6.00
N ILE A 581 3.35 -26.36 -6.23
CA ILE A 581 2.34 -26.86 -5.29
C ILE A 581 1.77 -28.24 -5.67
N GLY A 582 2.26 -28.85 -6.76
CA GLY A 582 1.87 -30.20 -7.16
C GLY A 582 0.37 -30.32 -7.46
N GLU A 583 -0.29 -31.29 -6.80
CA GLU A 583 -1.74 -31.53 -6.95
C GLU A 583 -2.60 -30.69 -6.00
N TRP A 584 -1.99 -29.85 -5.16
CA TRP A 584 -2.72 -29.02 -4.20
C TRP A 584 -3.52 -27.95 -4.93
N GLY A 585 -4.84 -27.88 -4.68
CA GLY A 585 -5.75 -27.01 -5.41
C GLY A 585 -6.70 -26.21 -4.52
N LEU A 586 -7.71 -25.60 -5.14
CA LEU A 586 -8.71 -24.79 -4.45
C LEU A 586 -9.48 -25.57 -3.38
N ALA A 587 -9.75 -26.86 -3.61
CA ALA A 587 -10.45 -27.70 -2.64
C ALA A 587 -9.66 -27.82 -1.31
N GLU A 588 -8.36 -28.06 -1.38
CA GLU A 588 -7.47 -28.13 -0.22
C GLU A 588 -7.32 -26.75 0.45
N ALA A 589 -7.21 -25.67 -0.34
CA ALA A 589 -7.18 -24.29 0.17
C ALA A 589 -8.44 -23.97 0.98
N ILE A 590 -9.62 -24.28 0.42
CA ILE A 590 -10.93 -24.06 1.05
C ILE A 590 -11.04 -24.88 2.34
N ALA A 591 -10.64 -26.15 2.34
CA ALA A 591 -10.69 -27.00 3.51
C ALA A 591 -9.77 -26.49 4.64
N LEU A 592 -8.55 -26.04 4.29
CA LEU A 592 -7.60 -25.45 5.23
C LEU A 592 -8.11 -24.12 5.80
N ALA A 593 -8.64 -23.24 4.95
CA ALA A 593 -9.22 -21.97 5.39
C ALA A 593 -10.44 -22.18 6.32
N GLN A 594 -11.31 -23.15 6.01
CA GLN A 594 -12.48 -23.44 6.85
C GLN A 594 -12.10 -23.91 8.26
N ARG A 595 -11.07 -24.76 8.40
CA ARG A 595 -10.61 -25.19 9.72
C ARG A 595 -9.86 -24.08 10.47
N ALA A 596 -9.22 -23.17 9.73
CA ALA A 596 -8.36 -22.13 10.27
C ALA A 596 -9.02 -20.76 10.40
N ARG A 597 -10.33 -20.64 10.10
CA ARG A 597 -11.04 -19.34 10.05
C ARG A 597 -10.86 -18.52 11.33
N GLY A 598 -10.83 -19.17 12.50
CA GLY A 598 -10.66 -18.48 13.78
C GLY A 598 -11.80 -17.50 14.09
N GLU A 599 -11.49 -16.48 14.88
CA GLU A 599 -12.38 -15.34 15.12
C GLU A 599 -12.44 -14.44 13.88
N ASP A 600 -13.64 -13.95 13.57
CA ASP A 600 -13.88 -13.18 12.34
C ASP A 600 -15.05 -12.21 12.56
N ALA A 601 -14.86 -11.26 13.48
CA ALA A 601 -15.92 -10.35 13.92
C ALA A 601 -16.56 -9.55 12.77
N PHE A 602 -15.76 -9.24 11.74
CA PHE A 602 -16.18 -8.45 10.58
C PHE A 602 -16.46 -9.28 9.31
N GLY A 603 -16.24 -10.60 9.36
CA GLY A 603 -16.56 -11.50 8.25
C GLY A 603 -15.54 -11.54 7.11
N TYR A 604 -14.36 -10.91 7.25
CA TYR A 604 -13.33 -10.85 6.20
C TYR A 604 -12.81 -12.25 5.83
N ARG A 605 -12.59 -13.11 6.83
CA ARG A 605 -12.11 -14.49 6.59
C ARG A 605 -13.21 -15.35 5.97
N GLN A 606 -14.47 -15.15 6.36
CA GLN A 606 -15.61 -15.82 5.75
C GLN A 606 -15.84 -15.38 4.29
N GLU A 607 -15.62 -14.10 3.97
CA GLU A 607 -15.63 -13.62 2.58
C GLU A 607 -14.55 -14.31 1.76
N ALA A 608 -13.31 -14.40 2.27
CA ALA A 608 -12.21 -15.08 1.59
C ALA A 608 -12.55 -16.54 1.23
N ILE A 609 -13.14 -17.30 2.16
CA ILE A 609 -13.60 -18.68 1.89
C ILE A 609 -14.67 -18.69 0.78
N THR A 610 -15.54 -17.69 0.74
CA THR A 610 -16.59 -17.56 -0.29
C THR A 610 -15.97 -17.26 -1.66
N LEU A 611 -14.97 -16.38 -1.72
CA LEU A 611 -14.22 -16.07 -2.93
C LEU A 611 -13.44 -17.29 -3.44
N MET A 612 -12.81 -18.08 -2.55
CA MET A 612 -12.16 -19.33 -2.96
C MET A 612 -13.14 -20.32 -3.61
N ARG A 613 -14.36 -20.46 -3.07
CA ARG A 613 -15.42 -21.31 -3.66
C ARG A 613 -15.92 -20.76 -4.99
N LEU A 614 -15.96 -19.45 -5.14
CA LEU A 614 -16.31 -18.80 -6.40
C LEU A 614 -15.24 -19.08 -7.46
N ALA A 615 -13.96 -18.92 -7.12
CA ALA A 615 -12.84 -19.31 -7.96
C ALA A 615 -12.91 -20.79 -8.36
N GLU A 616 -13.25 -21.69 -7.42
CA GLU A 616 -13.41 -23.12 -7.68
C GLU A 616 -14.52 -23.39 -8.69
N SER A 617 -15.61 -22.65 -8.59
CA SER A 617 -16.75 -22.77 -9.51
C SER A 617 -16.42 -22.24 -10.90
N LEU A 618 -15.60 -21.20 -11.01
CA LEU A 618 -15.17 -20.60 -12.29
C LEU A 618 -14.09 -21.41 -13.02
N GLN A 619 -13.37 -22.30 -12.33
CA GLN A 619 -12.42 -23.23 -12.95
C GLN A 619 -13.08 -24.47 -13.58
N ARG A 620 -14.36 -24.73 -13.30
CA ARG A 620 -15.12 -25.87 -13.83
C ARG A 620 -15.85 -25.49 -15.10
#